data_AF-A0A6G3ZFB7-F1
#
_entry.id   AF-A0A6G3ZFB7-F1
#
_cell.length_a   1.000
_cell.length_b   1.000
_cell.length_c   1.000
_cell.angle_alpha   90.00
_cell.angle_beta   90.00
_cell.angle_gamma   90.00
#
_symmetry.space_group_name_H-M   'P 1'
#
loop_
_entity.id
_entity.type
_entity.pdbx_description
1 polymer ?
#
loop_
_entity_poly.entity_id
_entity_poly.type
_entity_poly.pdbx_seq_one_letter_code
_entity_poly.pdbx_strand_id
1 'polypeptide(L)'
;MYDPETALKEPRSVVLTEKVARKLFGMADPMGQELKMESRTIMKVTGIIEDLPIQSHLEFGMLASYSTWQGTEFTNEGVYGDNHFRNFYTYTYVLLYPEVDPADMALQLTELVTTRKKVDLVSDVFTLQQLYEIHLYSDLQYELKATGGGVKIWILLGISMLILVLTWANYFNLSVAYAFELSKSIAIGKLAGANQFQIAGQLFIENLFVTTIGWLIGVIMAITLTPSVEYLFEIELSSMGILAN
;
A
#
# COMPACT_ATOMS: atom_id res chain seq x y z
N MET A 1 -25.62 -14.60 -3.87
CA MET A 1 -25.05 -13.68 -4.87
C MET A 1 -25.72 -12.34 -4.67
N TYR A 2 -24.96 -11.29 -4.36
CA TYR A 2 -25.50 -9.94 -4.16
C TYR A 2 -25.36 -9.15 -5.46
N ASP A 3 -26.15 -8.08 -5.60
CA ASP A 3 -26.04 -7.14 -6.70
C ASP A 3 -25.31 -5.87 -6.22
N PRO A 4 -24.10 -5.57 -6.75
CA PRO A 4 -23.33 -4.40 -6.34
C PRO A 4 -24.09 -3.07 -6.47
N GLU A 5 -25.00 -2.95 -7.44
CA GLU A 5 -25.72 -1.71 -7.66
C GLU A 5 -26.83 -1.47 -6.64
N THR A 6 -27.33 -2.52 -5.99
CA THR A 6 -28.47 -2.42 -5.05
C THR A 6 -28.07 -2.66 -3.60
N ALA A 7 -26.90 -3.25 -3.35
CA ALA A 7 -26.46 -3.67 -2.02
C ALA A 7 -26.47 -2.56 -0.95
N LEU A 8 -26.28 -1.28 -1.32
CA LEU A 8 -26.27 -0.15 -0.36
C LEU A 8 -27.32 0.93 -0.69
N LYS A 9 -28.33 0.63 -1.51
CA LYS A 9 -29.38 1.61 -1.85
C LYS A 9 -30.38 1.81 -0.71
N GLU A 10 -30.86 0.73 -0.12
CA GLU A 10 -31.87 0.81 0.94
C GLU A 10 -31.25 1.24 2.29
N PRO A 11 -31.97 2.03 3.12
CA PRO A 11 -31.54 2.31 4.49
C PRO A 11 -31.38 1.01 5.28
N ARG A 12 -30.50 1.04 6.30
CA ARG A 12 -30.18 -0.10 7.16
C ARG A 12 -29.58 -1.28 6.41
N SER A 13 -28.99 -1.07 5.23
CA SER A 13 -28.26 -2.09 4.49
C SER A 13 -26.77 -2.05 4.84
N VAL A 14 -26.13 -3.21 4.91
CA VAL A 14 -24.69 -3.34 5.19
C VAL A 14 -24.00 -4.36 4.31
N VAL A 15 -22.82 -4.00 3.82
CA VAL A 15 -21.90 -4.87 3.09
C VAL A 15 -20.69 -5.15 3.97
N LEU A 16 -20.26 -6.40 4.02
CA LEU A 16 -19.11 -6.84 4.83
C LEU A 16 -17.99 -7.38 3.94
N THR A 17 -16.74 -7.29 4.41
CA THR A 17 -15.68 -8.10 3.79
C THR A 17 -15.78 -9.55 4.27
N GLU A 18 -15.25 -10.50 3.50
CA GLU A 18 -15.22 -11.92 3.87
C GLU A 18 -14.62 -12.17 5.26
N LYS A 19 -13.50 -11.51 5.60
CA LYS A 19 -12.86 -11.64 6.92
C LYS A 19 -13.79 -11.22 8.06
N VAL A 20 -14.51 -10.11 7.90
CA VAL A 20 -15.45 -9.61 8.92
C VAL A 20 -16.70 -10.48 9.00
N ALA A 21 -17.26 -10.86 7.86
CA ALA A 21 -18.40 -11.76 7.80
C ALA A 21 -18.11 -13.08 8.53
N ARG A 22 -16.94 -13.68 8.28
CA ARG A 22 -16.50 -14.91 8.95
C ARG A 22 -16.27 -14.71 10.45
N LYS A 23 -15.73 -13.56 10.85
CA LYS A 23 -15.52 -13.23 12.27
C LYS A 23 -16.84 -13.09 13.04
N LEU A 24 -17.87 -12.54 12.40
CA LEU A 24 -19.17 -12.29 13.03
C LEU A 24 -20.11 -13.51 12.99
N PHE A 25 -20.14 -14.24 11.88
CA PHE A 25 -21.10 -15.33 11.63
C PHE A 25 -20.48 -16.72 11.64
N GLY A 26 -19.15 -16.83 11.74
CA GLY A 26 -18.44 -18.12 11.69
C GLY A 26 -18.62 -18.79 10.32
N MET A 27 -19.27 -19.95 10.33
CA MET A 27 -19.59 -20.74 9.13
C MET A 27 -21.05 -20.57 8.67
N ALA A 28 -21.85 -19.76 9.37
CA ALA A 28 -23.23 -19.49 8.97
C ALA A 28 -23.27 -18.53 7.79
N ASP A 29 -24.29 -18.66 6.93
CA ASP A 29 -24.51 -17.75 5.80
C ASP A 29 -24.89 -16.35 6.32
N PRO A 30 -24.04 -15.31 6.14
CA PRO A 30 -24.30 -13.96 6.65
C PRO A 30 -25.43 -13.25 5.89
N MET A 31 -25.73 -13.69 4.66
CA MET A 31 -26.63 -12.95 3.78
C MET A 31 -28.05 -12.84 4.36
N GLY A 32 -28.58 -11.62 4.38
CA GLY A 32 -29.91 -11.31 4.90
C GLY A 32 -30.04 -11.33 6.41
N GLN A 33 -28.98 -11.67 7.15
CA GLN A 33 -28.99 -11.62 8.61
C GLN A 33 -28.94 -10.19 9.14
N GLU A 34 -29.41 -10.02 10.37
CA GLU A 34 -29.43 -8.73 11.06
C GLU A 34 -28.20 -8.55 11.96
N LEU A 35 -27.59 -7.38 11.88
CA LEU A 35 -26.52 -6.91 12.72
C LEU A 35 -27.02 -5.74 13.57
N LYS A 36 -26.93 -5.88 14.88
CA LYS A 36 -27.23 -4.81 15.82
C LYS A 36 -25.98 -3.96 16.06
N MET A 37 -26.04 -2.70 15.65
CA MET A 37 -25.00 -1.72 15.94
C MET A 37 -25.07 -1.24 17.39
N GLU A 38 -23.96 -0.71 17.91
CA GLU A 38 -23.89 -0.13 19.26
C GLU A 38 -24.93 0.98 19.47
N SER A 39 -25.25 1.73 18.41
CA SER A 39 -26.31 2.74 18.36
C SER A 39 -27.73 2.20 18.52
N ARG A 40 -27.90 0.87 18.69
CA ARG A 40 -29.17 0.13 18.67
C ARG A 40 -29.85 0.09 17.30
N THR A 41 -29.20 0.60 16.25
CA THR A 41 -29.66 0.46 14.87
C THR A 41 -29.47 -0.97 14.41
N ILE A 42 -30.54 -1.63 13.98
CA ILE A 42 -30.47 -2.92 13.29
C ILE A 42 -30.20 -2.66 11.81
N MET A 43 -29.20 -3.35 11.27
CA MET A 43 -28.84 -3.33 9.85
C MET A 43 -28.88 -4.74 9.27
N LYS A 44 -29.27 -4.89 8.01
CA LYS A 44 -29.37 -6.15 7.30
C LYS A 44 -28.18 -6.32 6.37
N VAL A 45 -27.54 -7.49 6.41
CA VAL A 45 -26.45 -7.84 5.50
C VAL A 45 -27.02 -8.05 4.10
N THR A 46 -26.60 -7.20 3.17
CA THR A 46 -27.08 -7.18 1.78
C THR A 46 -25.99 -7.54 0.77
N GLY A 47 -24.73 -7.64 1.21
CA GLY A 47 -23.63 -8.11 0.39
C GLY A 47 -22.41 -8.53 1.20
N ILE A 48 -21.60 -9.40 0.59
CA ILE A 48 -20.30 -9.81 1.10
C ILE A 48 -19.33 -9.65 -0.06
N ILE A 49 -18.26 -8.88 0.17
CA ILE A 49 -17.21 -8.65 -0.83
C ILE A 49 -15.91 -9.34 -0.40
N GLU A 50 -15.05 -9.62 -1.37
CA GLU A 50 -13.68 -10.07 -1.12
C GLU A 50 -12.93 -9.06 -0.23
N ASP A 51 -11.95 -9.55 0.53
CA ASP A 51 -11.10 -8.69 1.34
C ASP A 51 -10.31 -7.73 0.44
N LEU A 52 -10.23 -6.47 0.87
CA LEU A 52 -9.55 -5.41 0.12
C LEU A 52 -8.05 -5.72 -0.01
N PRO A 53 -7.42 -5.39 -1.15
CA PRO A 53 -5.99 -5.58 -1.29
C PRO A 53 -5.25 -4.70 -0.28
N ILE A 54 -4.13 -5.21 0.25
CA ILE A 54 -3.26 -4.51 1.22
C ILE A 54 -2.82 -3.13 0.69
N GLN A 55 -2.74 -2.98 -0.63
CA GLN A 55 -2.32 -1.77 -1.34
C GLN A 55 -3.45 -0.74 -1.50
N SER A 56 -4.68 -1.03 -1.04
CA SER A 56 -5.79 -0.08 -1.07
C SER A 56 -5.56 1.04 -0.05
N HIS A 57 -5.85 2.29 -0.43
CA HIS A 57 -5.94 3.41 0.52
C HIS A 57 -7.29 3.39 1.26
N LEU A 58 -8.29 2.75 0.67
CA LEU A 58 -9.59 2.52 1.27
C LEU A 58 -9.54 1.21 2.06
N GLU A 59 -9.56 1.29 3.38
CA GLU A 59 -9.57 0.15 4.28
C GLU A 59 -10.85 0.15 5.10
N PHE A 60 -11.67 -0.89 4.95
CA PHE A 60 -12.87 -1.09 5.75
C PHE A 60 -13.17 -2.57 5.91
N GLY A 61 -13.85 -2.90 7.02
CA GLY A 61 -14.45 -4.22 7.24
C GLY A 61 -15.96 -4.26 6.98
N MET A 62 -16.59 -3.09 6.97
CA MET A 62 -18.03 -2.90 6.87
C MET A 62 -18.34 -1.59 6.16
N LEU A 63 -19.26 -1.62 5.19
CA LEU A 63 -19.86 -0.45 4.58
C LEU A 63 -21.35 -0.44 4.88
N ALA A 64 -21.83 0.63 5.49
CA ALA A 64 -23.25 0.85 5.72
C ALA A 64 -23.82 1.81 4.67
N SER A 65 -25.10 1.63 4.36
CA SER A 65 -25.80 2.49 3.41
C SER A 65 -25.83 3.94 3.91
N TYR A 66 -25.41 4.87 3.06
CA TYR A 66 -25.37 6.31 3.36
C TYR A 66 -26.78 6.87 3.65
N SER A 67 -27.84 6.30 3.06
CA SER A 67 -29.21 6.72 3.34
C SER A 67 -29.63 6.42 4.79
N THR A 68 -29.01 5.43 5.43
CA THR A 68 -29.16 5.18 6.87
C THR A 68 -28.62 6.33 7.72
N TRP A 69 -27.54 6.97 7.27
CA TRP A 69 -26.91 8.10 7.95
C TRP A 69 -27.68 9.41 7.75
N GLN A 70 -28.35 9.58 6.59
CA GLN A 70 -29.21 10.74 6.32
C GLN A 70 -30.52 10.69 7.11
N GLY A 71 -31.02 9.49 7.42
CA GLY A 71 -32.07 9.31 8.42
C GLY A 71 -31.53 9.78 9.77
N THR A 72 -32.31 10.59 10.48
CA THR A 72 -31.99 11.26 11.75
C THR A 72 -31.54 10.35 12.92
N GLU A 73 -31.27 9.07 12.68
CA GLU A 73 -30.86 8.06 13.68
C GLU A 73 -29.39 8.19 14.12
N PHE A 74 -28.50 8.78 13.30
CA PHE A 74 -27.05 8.90 13.64
C PHE A 74 -26.61 10.32 13.99
N THR A 75 -27.36 11.34 13.58
CA THR A 75 -27.05 12.74 13.86
C THR A 75 -28.15 13.32 14.75
N ASN A 76 -27.85 13.61 16.01
CA ASN A 76 -28.71 14.46 16.83
C ASN A 76 -28.97 15.76 16.05
N GLU A 77 -30.23 15.99 15.72
CA GLU A 77 -30.77 17.28 15.27
C GLU A 77 -30.07 17.94 14.07
N GLY A 78 -30.37 17.52 12.83
CA GLY A 78 -30.34 18.42 11.67
C GLY A 78 -29.03 19.13 11.29
N VAL A 79 -27.90 18.90 12.00
CA VAL A 79 -26.64 19.62 11.80
C VAL A 79 -26.01 19.32 10.43
N TYR A 80 -26.29 18.13 9.87
CA TYR A 80 -25.82 17.71 8.55
C TYR A 80 -26.95 17.59 7.51
N GLY A 81 -28.17 18.04 7.85
CA GLY A 81 -29.29 18.10 6.92
C GLY A 81 -29.04 19.14 5.83
N ASP A 82 -29.19 18.72 4.56
CA ASP A 82 -29.09 19.49 3.31
C ASP A 82 -27.77 20.23 2.97
N ASN A 83 -26.87 20.44 3.92
CA ASN A 83 -25.59 21.12 3.70
C ASN A 83 -24.39 20.15 3.69
N HIS A 84 -24.43 19.19 2.77
CA HIS A 84 -23.41 18.14 2.57
C HIS A 84 -21.98 18.68 2.43
N PHE A 85 -21.79 19.90 1.94
CA PHE A 85 -20.49 20.54 1.77
C PHE A 85 -19.81 20.98 3.07
N ARG A 86 -20.51 20.94 4.21
CA ARG A 86 -19.93 21.20 5.54
C ARG A 86 -19.63 19.91 6.30
N ASN A 87 -19.85 18.75 5.68
CA ASN A 87 -19.54 17.48 6.30
C ASN A 87 -18.05 17.16 6.15
N PHE A 88 -17.29 17.42 7.20
CA PHE A 88 -15.84 17.14 7.26
C PHE A 88 -15.51 15.66 7.48
N TYR A 89 -16.52 14.79 7.62
CA TYR A 89 -16.35 13.37 7.92
C TYR A 89 -16.61 12.46 6.71
N THR A 90 -16.76 13.02 5.51
CA THR A 90 -17.01 12.25 4.28
C THR A 90 -15.93 12.48 3.24
N TYR A 91 -15.31 11.38 2.79
CA TYR A 91 -14.46 11.37 1.61
C TYR A 91 -15.32 11.28 0.36
N THR A 92 -15.04 12.13 -0.63
CA THR A 92 -15.77 12.14 -1.90
C THR A 92 -14.83 11.77 -3.03
N TYR A 93 -15.19 10.74 -3.78
CA TYR A 93 -14.47 10.30 -4.96
C TYR A 93 -15.22 10.77 -6.20
N VAL A 94 -14.48 11.35 -7.15
CA VAL A 94 -15.02 11.80 -8.42
C VAL A 94 -14.25 11.14 -9.55
N LEU A 95 -14.97 10.63 -10.55
CA LEU A 95 -14.36 10.14 -11.78
C LEU A 95 -14.44 11.26 -12.82
N LEU A 96 -13.28 11.76 -13.23
CA LEU A 96 -13.19 12.80 -14.26
C LEU A 96 -13.16 12.17 -15.66
N TYR A 97 -13.74 12.87 -16.63
CA TYR A 97 -13.53 12.54 -18.04
C TYR A 97 -12.07 12.86 -18.44
N PRO A 98 -11.48 12.11 -19.39
CA PRO A 98 -10.07 12.28 -19.77
C PRO A 98 -9.69 13.71 -20.21
N GLU A 99 -10.63 14.47 -20.75
CA GLU A 99 -10.40 15.82 -21.27
C GLU A 99 -10.51 16.93 -20.19
N VAL A 100 -10.92 16.58 -18.97
CA VAL A 100 -11.15 17.56 -17.90
C VAL A 100 -9.86 17.80 -17.11
N ASP A 101 -9.42 19.06 -17.06
CA ASP A 101 -8.35 19.47 -16.15
C ASP A 101 -8.86 19.43 -14.69
N PRO A 102 -8.23 18.66 -13.79
CA PRO A 102 -8.58 18.64 -12.38
C PRO A 102 -8.57 20.01 -11.71
N ALA A 103 -7.68 20.93 -12.11
CA ALA A 103 -7.59 22.27 -11.54
C ALA A 103 -8.82 23.11 -11.92
N ASP A 104 -9.24 23.06 -13.18
CA ASP A 104 -10.45 23.74 -13.65
C ASP A 104 -11.71 23.17 -12.99
N MET A 105 -11.78 21.84 -12.82
CA MET A 105 -12.87 21.20 -12.10
C MET A 105 -12.94 21.66 -10.64
N ALA A 106 -11.79 21.78 -9.98
CA ALA A 106 -11.73 22.22 -8.59
C ALA A 106 -12.22 23.67 -8.42
N LEU A 107 -11.90 24.56 -9.37
CA LEU A 107 -12.44 25.92 -9.41
C LEU A 107 -13.96 25.92 -9.61
N GLN A 108 -14.48 25.12 -10.53
CA GLN A 108 -15.92 25.01 -10.76
C GLN A 108 -16.68 24.46 -9.54
N LEU A 109 -16.10 23.49 -8.81
CA LEU A 109 -16.65 23.01 -7.53
C LEU A 109 -16.69 24.13 -6.50
N THR A 110 -15.60 24.92 -6.41
CA THR A 110 -15.51 26.07 -5.51
C THR A 110 -16.59 27.10 -5.80
N GLU A 111 -16.77 27.47 -7.07
CA GLU A 111 -17.83 28.41 -7.48
C GLU A 111 -19.22 27.87 -7.18
N LEU A 112 -19.47 26.59 -7.46
CA LEU A 112 -20.76 25.94 -7.19
C LEU A 112 -21.11 25.99 -5.71
N VAL A 113 -20.16 25.72 -4.81
CA VAL A 113 -20.40 25.68 -3.37
C VAL A 113 -20.54 27.08 -2.77
N THR A 114 -19.65 28.00 -3.14
CA THR A 114 -19.66 29.38 -2.62
C THR A 114 -20.87 30.18 -3.15
N THR A 115 -21.15 30.09 -4.44
CA THR A 115 -22.17 30.93 -5.08
C THR A 115 -23.56 30.32 -5.01
N ARG A 116 -23.70 29.02 -5.30
CA ARG A 116 -25.02 28.37 -5.37
C ARG A 116 -25.48 27.81 -4.04
N LYS A 117 -24.55 27.33 -3.21
CA LYS A 117 -24.87 26.74 -1.89
C LYS A 117 -24.61 27.68 -0.72
N LYS A 118 -23.98 28.84 -0.95
CA LYS A 118 -23.72 29.89 0.07
C LYS A 118 -23.05 29.31 1.32
N VAL A 119 -22.13 28.37 1.11
CA VAL A 119 -21.34 27.77 2.19
C VAL A 119 -20.03 28.53 2.28
N ASP A 120 -19.75 29.10 3.45
CA ASP A 120 -18.43 29.64 3.75
C ASP A 120 -17.44 28.48 3.84
N LEU A 121 -16.49 28.46 2.92
CA LEU A 121 -15.45 27.45 2.89
C LEU A 121 -14.36 27.80 3.92
N VAL A 122 -13.78 26.77 4.54
CA VAL A 122 -12.61 26.92 5.41
C VAL A 122 -11.33 27.18 4.58
N SER A 123 -11.33 26.75 3.32
CA SER A 123 -10.30 26.97 2.30
C SER A 123 -10.86 27.79 1.16
N ASP A 124 -10.08 28.71 0.59
CA ASP A 124 -10.53 29.56 -0.53
C ASP A 124 -10.89 28.75 -1.78
N VAL A 125 -10.33 27.55 -1.95
CA VAL A 125 -10.53 26.69 -3.13
C VAL A 125 -10.58 25.21 -2.73
N PHE A 126 -11.45 24.43 -3.38
CA PHE A 126 -11.36 22.97 -3.35
C PHE A 126 -10.08 22.51 -4.05
N THR A 127 -9.52 21.41 -3.59
CA THR A 127 -8.42 20.73 -4.28
C THR A 127 -8.85 19.31 -4.61
N LEU A 128 -8.51 18.87 -5.82
CA LEU A 128 -8.65 17.46 -6.21
C LEU A 128 -7.27 16.81 -6.08
N GLN A 129 -7.25 15.64 -5.46
CA GLN A 129 -6.05 14.84 -5.31
C GLN A 129 -6.19 13.56 -6.13
N GLN A 130 -5.11 13.22 -6.84
CA GLN A 130 -5.10 12.02 -7.66
C GLN A 130 -5.05 10.78 -6.79
N LEU A 131 -5.88 9.79 -7.11
CA LEU A 131 -6.06 8.58 -6.30
C LEU A 131 -4.74 7.84 -6.05
N TYR A 132 -3.87 7.77 -7.05
CA TYR A 132 -2.59 7.06 -6.96
C TYR A 132 -1.52 7.82 -6.16
N GLU A 133 -1.71 9.11 -5.88
CA GLU A 133 -0.78 9.93 -5.09
C GLU A 133 -1.10 9.88 -3.60
N ILE A 134 -2.30 9.42 -3.22
CA ILE A 134 -2.78 9.46 -1.83
C ILE A 134 -1.81 8.74 -0.89
N HIS A 135 -1.37 7.53 -1.26
CA HIS A 135 -0.46 6.74 -0.43
C HIS A 135 0.86 7.44 -0.10
N LEU A 136 1.38 8.26 -1.01
CA LEU A 136 2.74 8.77 -0.93
C LEU A 136 2.83 10.24 -0.59
N TYR A 137 1.87 11.04 -1.05
CA TYR A 137 1.93 12.49 -0.98
C TYR A 137 0.76 13.11 -0.23
N SER A 138 -0.23 12.33 0.22
CA SER A 138 -1.32 12.89 0.99
C SER A 138 -0.90 13.32 2.39
N ASP A 139 -1.42 14.47 2.79
CA ASP A 139 -1.22 15.09 4.10
C ASP A 139 -2.55 15.70 4.61
N LEU A 140 -3.64 14.94 4.45
CA LEU A 140 -4.95 15.34 4.99
C LEU A 140 -5.04 14.96 6.49
N GLN A 141 -5.71 15.80 7.28
CA GLN A 141 -5.79 15.64 8.74
C GLN A 141 -6.53 14.36 9.18
N TYR A 142 -7.45 13.88 8.36
CA TYR A 142 -8.18 12.65 8.57
C TYR A 142 -7.96 11.83 7.31
N GLU A 143 -7.00 10.90 7.34
CA GLU A 143 -6.82 9.93 6.27
C GLU A 143 -7.39 8.58 6.71
N LEU A 144 -7.94 7.83 5.76
CA LEU A 144 -8.48 6.48 6.01
C LEU A 144 -7.37 5.49 6.41
N LYS A 145 -6.14 5.74 5.94
CA LYS A 145 -4.97 4.92 6.17
C LYS A 145 -3.75 5.81 6.40
N ALA A 146 -2.81 5.34 7.23
CA ALA A 146 -1.55 6.04 7.42
C ALA A 146 -0.82 6.20 6.09
N THR A 147 -0.43 7.43 5.75
CA THR A 147 0.29 7.72 4.51
C THR A 147 1.76 7.32 4.66
N GLY A 148 2.34 6.75 3.61
CA GLY A 148 3.72 6.27 3.61
C GLY A 148 4.74 7.41 3.70
N GLY A 149 4.36 8.62 3.29
CA GLY A 149 5.18 9.82 3.27
C GLY A 149 6.37 9.68 2.32
N GLY A 150 6.28 10.28 1.13
CA GLY A 150 7.28 10.13 0.06
C GLY A 150 8.70 10.51 0.48
N VAL A 151 8.86 11.41 1.44
CA VAL A 151 10.16 11.75 2.04
C VAL A 151 10.84 10.54 2.69
N LYS A 152 10.08 9.64 3.35
CA LYS A 152 10.63 8.44 3.98
C LYS A 152 11.23 7.49 2.96
N ILE A 153 10.62 7.36 1.78
CA ILE A 153 11.16 6.54 0.69
C ILE A 153 12.49 7.11 0.20
N TRP A 154 12.58 8.42 0.00
CA TRP A 154 13.84 9.05 -0.43
C TRP A 154 14.96 8.91 0.61
N ILE A 155 14.63 9.00 1.90
CA ILE A 155 15.60 8.75 2.98
C ILE A 155 16.07 7.29 2.96
N LEU A 156 15.15 6.33 2.87
CA LEU A 156 15.47 4.90 2.80
C LEU A 156 16.34 4.59 1.58
N LEU A 157 16.00 5.13 0.40
CA LEU A 157 16.78 4.96 -0.82
C LEU A 157 18.18 5.56 -0.70
N GLY A 158 18.30 6.74 -0.07
CA GLY A 158 19.59 7.35 0.24
C GLY A 158 20.46 6.48 1.15
N ILE A 159 19.88 5.93 2.22
CA ILE A 159 20.58 5.02 3.14
C ILE A 159 21.00 3.74 2.41
N SER A 160 20.10 3.12 1.64
CA SER A 160 20.41 1.92 0.85
C SER A 160 21.54 2.15 -0.13
N MET A 161 21.57 3.31 -0.81
CA MET A 161 22.63 3.65 -1.75
C MET A 161 23.99 3.84 -1.04
N LEU A 162 24.00 4.49 0.13
CA LEU A 162 25.21 4.62 0.95
C LEU A 162 25.77 3.26 1.38
N ILE A 163 24.90 2.37 1.87
CA ILE A 163 25.30 1.02 2.25
C ILE A 163 25.87 0.26 1.04
N LEU A 164 25.23 0.36 -0.13
CA LEU A 164 25.69 -0.30 -1.35
C LEU A 164 27.08 0.20 -1.77
N VAL A 165 27.33 1.52 -1.71
CA VAL A 165 28.65 2.10 -2.00
C VAL A 165 29.71 1.60 -1.00
N LEU A 166 29.37 1.54 0.29
CA LEU A 166 30.27 1.00 1.31
C LEU A 166 30.60 -0.48 1.05
N THR A 167 29.59 -1.28 0.70
CA THR A 167 29.76 -2.70 0.36
C THR A 167 30.63 -2.86 -0.88
N TRP A 168 30.44 -2.05 -1.92
CA TRP A 168 31.27 -2.08 -3.13
C TRP A 168 32.72 -1.68 -2.87
N ALA A 169 32.94 -0.60 -2.11
CA ALA A 169 34.28 -0.19 -1.72
C ALA A 169 35.01 -1.30 -0.93
N ASN A 170 34.30 -1.96 -0.02
CA ASN A 170 34.85 -3.09 0.73
C ASN A 170 35.16 -4.28 -0.18
N TYR A 171 34.25 -4.64 -1.09
CA TYR A 171 34.46 -5.72 -2.05
C TYR A 171 35.64 -5.44 -2.99
N PHE A 172 35.80 -4.20 -3.44
CA PHE A 172 36.94 -3.77 -4.25
C PHE A 172 38.25 -3.95 -3.49
N ASN A 173 38.32 -3.47 -2.24
CA ASN A 173 39.51 -3.65 -1.39
C ASN A 173 39.85 -5.13 -1.17
N LEU A 174 38.86 -5.97 -0.89
CA LEU A 174 39.05 -7.42 -0.76
C LEU A 174 39.55 -8.02 -2.08
N SER A 175 38.95 -7.66 -3.21
CA SER A 175 39.34 -8.16 -4.54
C SER A 175 40.79 -7.82 -4.88
N VAL A 176 41.25 -6.61 -4.52
CA VAL A 176 42.64 -6.19 -4.68
C VAL A 176 43.56 -7.03 -3.77
N ALA A 177 43.19 -7.28 -2.52
CA ALA A 177 43.97 -8.13 -1.61
C ALA A 177 44.07 -9.58 -2.12
N TYR A 178 42.97 -10.14 -2.64
CA TYR A 178 42.92 -11.48 -3.22
C TYR A 178 43.69 -11.62 -4.53
N ALA A 179 43.94 -10.52 -5.26
CA ALA A 179 44.68 -10.54 -6.52
C ALA A 179 46.10 -11.15 -6.38
N PHE A 180 46.72 -11.05 -5.20
CA PHE A 180 48.01 -11.70 -4.93
C PHE A 180 47.91 -13.23 -4.88
N GLU A 181 46.90 -13.79 -4.23
CA GLU A 181 46.68 -15.24 -4.20
C GLU A 181 46.29 -15.80 -5.57
N LEU A 182 45.52 -15.00 -6.32
CA LEU A 182 45.20 -15.27 -7.71
C LEU A 182 46.46 -15.36 -8.58
N SER A 183 47.40 -14.42 -8.41
CA SER A 183 48.64 -14.39 -9.17
C SER A 183 49.50 -15.64 -8.95
N LYS A 184 49.55 -16.16 -7.71
CA LYS A 184 50.25 -17.42 -7.40
C LYS A 184 49.59 -18.60 -8.11
N SER A 185 48.26 -18.69 -8.07
CA SER A 185 47.50 -19.76 -8.71
C SER A 185 47.69 -19.77 -10.23
N ILE A 186 47.70 -18.58 -10.86
CA ILE A 186 47.99 -18.42 -12.29
C ILE A 186 49.43 -18.85 -12.60
N ALA A 187 50.40 -18.49 -11.76
CA ALA A 187 51.80 -18.86 -11.95
C ALA A 187 52.02 -20.38 -11.89
N ILE A 188 51.42 -21.05 -10.91
CA ILE A 188 51.46 -22.52 -10.77
C ILE A 188 50.80 -23.20 -11.97
N GLY A 189 49.62 -22.73 -12.39
CA GLY A 189 48.91 -23.27 -13.55
C GLY A 189 49.71 -23.14 -14.86
N LYS A 190 50.37 -22.00 -15.07
CA LYS A 190 51.26 -21.80 -16.23
C LYS A 190 52.49 -22.71 -16.20
N LEU A 191 53.12 -22.90 -15.04
CA LEU A 191 54.26 -23.82 -14.89
C LEU A 191 53.88 -25.28 -15.15
N ALA A 192 52.62 -25.65 -14.85
CA ALA A 192 52.06 -26.96 -15.14
C ALA A 192 51.58 -27.13 -16.61
N GLY A 193 51.72 -26.11 -17.46
CA GLY A 193 51.37 -26.16 -18.88
C GLY A 193 49.91 -25.81 -19.21
N ALA A 194 49.15 -25.25 -18.28
CA ALA A 194 47.78 -24.81 -18.55
C ALA A 194 47.76 -23.59 -19.47
N ASN A 195 46.83 -23.57 -20.43
CA ASN A 195 46.65 -22.42 -21.32
C ASN A 195 45.86 -21.29 -20.62
N GLN A 196 45.93 -20.08 -21.18
CA GLN A 196 45.30 -18.89 -20.60
C GLN A 196 43.76 -18.98 -20.45
N PHE A 197 43.09 -19.73 -21.33
CA PHE A 197 41.64 -19.89 -21.29
C PHE A 197 41.21 -20.90 -20.21
N GLN A 198 42.00 -21.96 -19.98
CA GLN A 198 41.77 -22.93 -18.92
C GLN A 198 41.87 -22.28 -17.55
N ILE A 199 42.89 -21.45 -17.35
CA ILE A 199 43.09 -20.71 -16.09
C ILE A 199 41.96 -19.70 -15.86
N ALA A 200 41.60 -18.92 -16.89
CA ALA A 200 40.50 -17.96 -16.79
C ALA A 200 39.15 -18.65 -16.48
N GLY A 201 38.86 -19.79 -17.13
CA GLY A 201 37.64 -20.56 -16.90
C GLY A 201 37.55 -21.13 -15.48
N GLN A 202 38.65 -21.70 -14.97
CA GLN A 202 38.70 -22.22 -13.60
C GLN A 202 38.41 -21.11 -12.58
N LEU A 203 39.05 -19.95 -12.75
CA LEU A 203 38.89 -18.81 -11.85
C LEU A 203 37.50 -18.20 -11.91
N PHE A 204 36.89 -18.17 -13.09
CA PHE A 204 35.51 -17.74 -13.24
C PHE A 204 34.56 -18.68 -12.50
N ILE A 205 34.73 -20.00 -12.66
CA ILE A 205 33.90 -21.01 -11.98
C ILE A 205 34.06 -20.93 -10.46
N GLU A 206 35.29 -20.76 -9.97
CA GLU A 206 35.56 -20.63 -8.53
C GLU A 206 34.86 -19.39 -7.94
N ASN A 207 35.01 -18.23 -8.60
CA ASN A 207 34.35 -17.01 -8.17
C ASN A 207 32.82 -17.10 -8.29
N LEU A 208 32.32 -17.72 -9.37
CA LEU A 208 30.88 -17.93 -9.56
C LEU A 208 30.32 -18.82 -8.45
N PHE A 209 31.04 -19.88 -8.07
CA PHE A 209 30.61 -20.78 -7.01
C PHE A 209 30.55 -20.06 -5.65
N VAL A 210 31.60 -19.32 -5.28
CA VAL A 210 31.67 -18.57 -4.01
C VAL A 210 30.60 -17.48 -3.96
N THR A 211 30.42 -16.72 -5.05
CA THR A 211 29.41 -15.64 -5.12
C THR A 211 27.99 -16.19 -5.11
N THR A 212 27.72 -17.32 -5.77
CA THR A 212 26.42 -17.99 -5.75
C THR A 212 26.06 -18.47 -4.34
N ILE A 213 27.02 -19.07 -3.62
CA ILE A 213 26.81 -19.47 -2.23
C ILE A 213 26.53 -18.26 -1.34
N GLY A 214 27.32 -17.19 -1.47
CA GLY A 214 27.10 -15.96 -0.71
C GLY A 214 25.72 -15.34 -0.97
N TRP A 215 25.30 -15.29 -2.23
CA TRP A 215 23.98 -14.82 -2.63
C TRP A 215 22.86 -15.68 -2.04
N LEU A 216 22.96 -17.02 -2.13
CA LEU A 216 21.98 -17.94 -1.55
C LEU A 216 21.83 -17.75 -0.05
N ILE A 217 22.95 -17.65 0.68
CA ILE A 217 22.94 -17.38 2.12
C ILE A 217 22.26 -16.04 2.41
N GLY A 218 22.57 -15.00 1.62
CA GLY A 218 21.94 -13.68 1.75
C GLY A 218 20.43 -13.71 1.54
N VAL A 219 19.95 -14.43 0.51
CA VAL A 219 18.51 -14.60 0.24
C VAL A 219 17.81 -15.34 1.38
N ILE A 220 18.41 -16.43 1.88
CA ILE A 220 17.87 -17.18 3.01
C ILE A 220 17.81 -16.29 4.26
N MET A 221 18.86 -15.52 4.54
CA MET A 221 18.85 -14.56 5.65
C MET A 221 17.77 -13.50 5.47
N ALA A 222 17.61 -12.94 4.27
CA ALA A 222 16.57 -11.95 4.01
C ALA A 222 15.17 -12.51 4.31
N ILE A 223 14.82 -13.67 3.75
CA ILE A 223 13.50 -14.30 3.94
C ILE A 223 13.25 -14.65 5.41
N THR A 224 14.27 -15.17 6.12
CA THR A 224 14.13 -15.55 7.54
C THR A 224 14.03 -14.35 8.48
N LEU A 225 14.64 -13.21 8.11
CA LEU A 225 14.61 -11.99 8.90
C LEU A 225 13.39 -11.11 8.60
N THR A 226 12.77 -11.23 7.41
CA THR A 226 11.59 -10.44 7.04
C THR A 226 10.50 -10.45 8.11
N PRO A 227 10.03 -11.59 8.66
CA PRO A 227 8.98 -11.59 9.67
C PRO A 227 9.35 -10.82 10.95
N SER A 228 10.63 -10.85 11.33
CA SER A 228 11.12 -10.11 12.50
C SER A 228 11.09 -8.60 12.24
N VAL A 229 11.41 -8.17 11.02
CA VAL A 229 11.34 -6.77 10.59
C VAL A 229 9.88 -6.32 10.51
N GLU A 230 8.99 -7.12 9.93
CA GLU A 230 7.55 -6.83 9.87
C GLU A 230 6.97 -6.62 11.27
N TYR A 231 7.32 -7.49 12.22
CA TYR A 231 6.90 -7.36 13.61
C TYR A 231 7.44 -6.10 14.29
N LEU A 232 8.72 -5.76 14.07
CA LEU A 232 9.36 -4.63 14.75
C LEU A 232 8.91 -3.27 14.20
N PHE A 233 8.61 -3.20 12.90
CA PHE A 233 8.22 -1.96 12.23
C PHE A 233 6.72 -1.84 11.98
N GLU A 234 5.93 -2.87 12.30
CA GLU A 234 4.49 -2.96 12.01
C GLU A 234 4.19 -2.74 10.51
N ILE A 235 5.07 -3.24 9.65
CA ILE A 235 4.97 -3.14 8.18
C ILE A 235 4.66 -4.53 7.63
N GLU A 236 3.68 -4.66 6.74
CA GLU A 236 3.49 -5.88 5.94
C GLU A 236 4.39 -5.79 4.70
N LEU A 237 5.54 -6.49 4.73
CA LEU A 237 6.44 -6.62 3.61
C LEU A 237 6.05 -7.89 2.85
N SER A 238 5.24 -7.77 1.79
CA SER A 238 4.85 -8.95 0.98
C SER A 238 6.09 -9.77 0.59
N SER A 239 6.30 -10.88 1.29
CA SER A 239 7.42 -11.80 1.08
C SER A 239 7.39 -12.45 -0.30
N MET A 240 6.21 -12.46 -0.95
CA MET A 240 6.03 -12.89 -2.34
C MET A 240 6.59 -11.90 -3.36
N GLY A 241 6.71 -10.60 -3.04
CA GLY A 241 7.27 -9.61 -3.97
C GLY A 241 8.77 -9.81 -4.26
N ILE A 242 9.50 -10.44 -3.34
CA ILE A 242 10.95 -10.73 -3.48
C ILE A 242 11.20 -11.93 -4.41
N LEU A 243 10.21 -12.83 -4.58
CA LEU A 243 10.30 -14.03 -5.41
C LEU A 243 9.49 -13.93 -6.72
N ALA A 244 8.65 -12.91 -6.89
CA ALA A 244 7.71 -12.77 -8.00
C ALA A 244 8.17 -11.82 -9.14
N ASN A 245 9.44 -11.40 -9.16
CA ASN A 245 10.05 -10.65 -10.26
C ASN A 245 11.37 -11.27 -10.69
#